data_AF-A0A519WLF8-F1
#
_entry.id   AF-A0A519WLF8-F1
#
_cell.length_a   1.000
_cell.length_b   1.000
_cell.length_c   1.000
_cell.angle_alpha   90.00
_cell.angle_beta   90.00
_cell.angle_gamma   90.00
#
_symmetry.space_group_name_H-M   'P 1'
#
loop_
_entity.id
_entity.type
_entity.pdbx_description
1 polymer ?
#
loop_
_entity_poly.entity_id
_entity_poly.type
_entity_poly.pdbx_seq_one_letter_code
_entity_poly.pdbx_strand_id
1 'polypeptide(L)'
;MSNYQDIKEQAYAANMQLPKLGLVLFTFGNVSAADRENGVFAIKPSGVPYDELTVDSMVIVDFDGNTVEGNLRPSSDTKTHAVLYKNWENIGGIVHTHSTYGTAWAQAQRAIPIFGTTHGDHLTVDIPCAPPMD
;
A
#
# COMPACT_ATOMS: atom_id res chain seq x y z
N MET A 1 8.40 22.02 -9.75
CA MET A 1 7.69 21.18 -8.76
C MET A 1 6.99 20.08 -9.54
N SER A 2 6.95 18.86 -9.02
CA SER A 2 6.23 17.77 -9.68
C SER A 2 4.74 18.13 -9.79
N ASN A 3 4.08 17.76 -10.88
CA ASN A 3 2.62 17.88 -11.01
C ASN A 3 1.87 16.94 -10.05
N TYR A 4 2.58 16.02 -9.39
CA TYR A 4 2.02 14.98 -8.52
C TYR A 4 2.34 15.22 -7.04
N GLN A 5 2.66 16.45 -6.66
CA GLN A 5 3.13 16.79 -5.30
C GLN A 5 2.14 16.30 -4.22
N ASP A 6 0.84 16.56 -4.42
CA ASP A 6 -0.19 16.25 -3.44
C ASP A 6 -0.27 14.75 -3.13
N ILE A 7 -0.23 13.88 -4.16
CA ILE A 7 -0.25 12.42 -3.93
C ILE A 7 1.06 11.89 -3.35
N LYS A 8 2.21 12.52 -3.66
CA LYS A 8 3.48 12.18 -3.00
C LYS A 8 3.43 12.48 -1.51
N GLU A 9 2.88 13.63 -1.13
CA GLU A 9 2.74 14.02 0.28
C GLU A 9 1.77 13.09 1.02
N GLN A 10 0.63 12.73 0.41
CA GLN A 10 -0.31 11.78 0.99
C GLN A 10 0.31 10.39 1.18
N ALA A 11 0.96 9.85 0.14
CA ALA A 11 1.62 8.56 0.20
C ALA A 11 2.73 8.55 1.25
N TYR A 12 3.56 9.60 1.30
CA TYR A 12 4.60 9.77 2.31
C TYR A 12 4.02 9.80 3.73
N ALA A 13 3.04 10.68 3.99
CA ALA A 13 2.44 10.83 5.30
C ALA A 13 1.84 9.52 5.81
N ALA A 14 1.17 8.77 4.93
CA ALA A 14 0.59 7.48 5.27
C ALA A 14 1.66 6.39 5.52
N ASN A 15 2.72 6.33 4.72
CA ASN A 15 3.86 5.44 4.97
C ASN A 15 4.47 5.70 6.35
N MET A 16 4.63 6.96 6.75
CA MET A 16 5.19 7.31 8.06
C MET A 16 4.29 6.97 9.27
N GLN A 17 3.02 6.61 9.04
CA GLN A 17 2.15 6.08 10.11
C GLN A 17 2.44 4.61 10.41
N LEU A 18 2.85 3.82 9.42
CA LEU A 18 3.07 2.38 9.58
C LEU A 18 4.03 2.03 10.72
N PRO A 19 5.26 2.61 10.81
CA PRO A 19 6.16 2.30 11.93
C PRO A 19 5.63 2.85 13.26
N LYS A 20 4.96 4.02 13.26
CA LYS A 20 4.39 4.61 14.49
C LYS A 20 3.30 3.75 15.12
N LEU A 21 2.56 3.03 14.28
CA LEU A 21 1.49 2.12 14.68
C LEU A 21 1.98 0.67 14.87
N GLY A 22 3.28 0.40 14.70
CA GLY A 22 3.84 -0.94 14.84
C GLY A 22 3.35 -1.95 13.80
N LEU A 23 3.01 -1.49 12.59
CA LEU A 23 2.45 -2.33 11.52
C LEU A 23 3.50 -2.91 10.56
N VAL A 24 4.75 -2.47 10.68
CA VAL A 24 5.87 -2.87 9.82
C VAL A 24 7.17 -2.99 10.61
N LEU A 25 8.11 -3.79 10.08
CA LEU A 25 9.48 -3.89 10.56
C LEU A 25 10.45 -3.61 9.40
N PHE A 26 11.60 -3.03 9.70
CA PHE A 26 12.63 -2.66 8.72
C PHE A 26 12.06 -1.81 7.57
N THR A 27 12.28 -2.22 6.31
CA THR A 27 11.87 -1.51 5.10
C THR A 27 10.57 -2.04 4.50
N PHE A 28 9.95 -3.04 5.14
CA PHE A 28 8.77 -3.76 4.63
C PHE A 28 7.48 -2.93 4.74
N GLY A 29 6.44 -3.43 4.06
CA GLY A 29 5.19 -2.70 3.89
C GLY A 29 5.34 -1.47 3.02
N ASN A 30 4.21 -0.95 2.57
CA ASN A 30 4.15 0.26 1.78
C ASN A 30 2.74 0.82 1.76
N VAL A 31 2.65 2.12 1.52
CA VAL A 31 1.40 2.79 1.19
C VAL A 31 1.53 3.44 -0.18
N SER A 32 0.41 3.48 -0.90
CA SER A 32 0.26 4.27 -2.11
C SER A 32 -1.00 5.13 -2.06
N ALA A 33 -0.99 6.24 -2.80
CA ALA A 33 -2.12 7.14 -2.98
C ALA A 33 -2.35 7.37 -4.48
N ALA A 34 -3.59 7.22 -4.95
CA ALA A 34 -3.94 7.35 -6.35
C ALA A 34 -4.48 8.74 -6.70
N ASP A 35 -4.04 9.24 -7.85
CA ASP A 35 -4.67 10.33 -8.59
C ASP A 35 -5.42 9.72 -9.78
N ARG A 36 -6.75 9.67 -9.65
CA ARG A 36 -7.63 9.07 -10.65
C ARG A 36 -7.79 9.92 -11.89
N GLU A 37 -7.70 11.24 -11.75
CA GLU A 37 -7.85 12.17 -12.86
C GLU A 37 -6.68 12.04 -13.83
N ASN A 38 -5.47 11.86 -13.28
CA ASN A 38 -4.25 11.65 -14.07
C ASN A 38 -3.91 10.17 -14.34
N GLY A 39 -4.66 9.22 -13.77
CA GLY A 39 -4.46 7.77 -14.00
C GLY A 39 -3.16 7.21 -13.41
N VAL A 40 -2.68 7.80 -12.31
CA VAL A 40 -1.41 7.47 -11.67
C VAL A 40 -1.55 7.27 -10.17
N PHE A 41 -0.52 6.73 -9.52
CA PHE A 41 -0.40 6.68 -8.07
C PHE A 41 1.04 6.90 -7.62
N ALA A 42 1.20 7.48 -6.43
CA ALA A 42 2.48 7.57 -5.74
C ALA A 42 2.67 6.36 -4.83
N ILE A 43 3.87 5.77 -4.81
CA ILE A 43 4.19 4.61 -3.96
C ILE A 43 5.59 4.73 -3.35
N LYS A 44 5.76 4.13 -2.16
CA LYS A 44 7.07 4.01 -1.48
C LYS A 44 8.09 3.28 -2.38
N PRO A 45 9.34 3.76 -2.47
CA PRO A 45 10.40 3.04 -3.17
C PRO A 45 10.85 1.79 -2.40
N SER A 46 11.33 0.79 -3.13
CA SER A 46 11.86 -0.44 -2.58
C SER A 46 13.17 -0.20 -1.84
N GLY A 47 13.33 -0.84 -0.67
CA GLY A 47 14.61 -0.89 0.04
C GLY A 47 15.02 0.37 0.81
N VAL A 48 14.25 1.45 0.74
CA VAL A 48 14.53 2.68 1.51
C VAL A 48 14.01 2.54 2.96
N PRO A 49 14.84 2.76 3.98
CA PRO A 49 14.43 2.86 5.39
C PRO A 49 13.38 3.97 5.62
N TYR A 50 12.48 3.76 6.58
CA TYR A 50 11.41 4.75 6.84
C TYR A 50 11.94 6.06 7.44
N ASP A 51 13.03 6.01 8.20
CA ASP A 51 13.69 7.18 8.78
C ASP A 51 14.44 8.04 7.74
N GLU A 52 14.79 7.46 6.60
CA GLU A 52 15.40 8.16 5.46
C GLU A 52 14.38 8.55 4.37
N LEU A 53 13.11 8.14 4.53
CA LEU A 53 12.08 8.36 3.53
C LEU A 53 11.73 9.85 3.44
N THR A 54 11.59 10.36 2.22
CA THR A 54 11.15 11.73 1.96
C THR A 54 9.98 11.75 0.97
N VAL A 55 9.30 12.89 0.86
CA VAL A 55 8.26 13.10 -0.16
C VAL A 55 8.83 12.90 -1.57
N ASP A 56 10.03 13.43 -1.83
CA ASP A 56 10.72 13.29 -3.11
C ASP A 56 11.16 11.85 -3.42
N SER A 57 11.23 10.99 -2.41
CA SER A 57 11.52 9.56 -2.60
C SER A 57 10.35 8.80 -3.23
N MET A 58 9.13 9.33 -3.19
CA MET A 58 7.95 8.67 -3.77
C MET A 58 8.09 8.53 -5.29
N VAL A 59 7.74 7.35 -5.79
CA VAL A 59 7.74 7.03 -7.22
C VAL A 59 6.32 7.11 -7.75
N ILE A 60 6.12 7.80 -8.87
CA ILE A 60 4.84 7.89 -9.57
C ILE A 60 4.78 6.79 -10.61
N VAL A 61 3.68 6.04 -10.60
CA VAL A 61 3.44 4.89 -11.47
C VAL A 61 2.03 5.00 -12.05
N ASP A 62 1.84 4.63 -13.32
CA ASP A 62 0.52 4.53 -13.94
C ASP A 62 -0.23 3.25 -13.50
N PHE A 63 -1.52 3.14 -13.83
CA PHE A 63 -2.32 1.93 -13.51
C PHE A 63 -1.96 0.69 -14.35
N ASP A 64 -1.04 0.80 -15.30
CA ASP A 64 -0.44 -0.33 -16.01
C ASP A 64 0.87 -0.80 -15.36
N GLY A 65 1.35 -0.09 -14.33
CA GLY A 65 2.55 -0.42 -13.56
C GLY A 65 3.85 0.16 -14.13
N ASN A 66 3.78 1.10 -15.06
CA ASN A 66 4.95 1.78 -15.61
C ASN A 66 5.31 3.02 -14.77
N THR A 67 6.60 3.20 -14.50
CA THR A 67 7.08 4.40 -13.81
C THR A 67 6.90 5.64 -14.71
N VAL A 68 6.19 6.64 -14.20
CA VAL A 68 5.96 7.94 -14.85
C VAL A 68 6.96 8.99 -14.35
N GLU A 69 7.27 8.99 -13.05
CA GLU A 69 8.20 9.93 -12.43
C GLU A 69 8.93 9.31 -11.23
N GLY A 70 10.22 9.58 -11.07
CA GLY A 70 11.03 9.15 -9.93
C GLY A 70 12.31 8.42 -10.35
N ASN A 71 13.36 8.55 -9.54
CA ASN A 71 14.68 7.96 -9.81
C ASN A 71 14.95 6.67 -9.03
N LEU A 72 14.07 6.34 -8.08
CA LEU A 72 14.19 5.15 -7.25
C LEU A 72 13.35 4.01 -7.83
N ARG A 73 13.73 2.78 -7.49
CA ARG A 73 12.94 1.61 -7.84
C ARG A 73 11.64 1.62 -7.04
N PRO A 74 10.45 1.54 -7.68
CA PRO A 74 9.18 1.48 -6.95
C PRO A 74 9.08 0.17 -6.14
N SER A 75 8.12 0.09 -5.21
CA SER A 75 7.90 -1.09 -4.37
C SER A 75 7.80 -2.38 -5.21
N SER A 76 8.22 -3.52 -4.64
CA SER A 76 7.94 -4.84 -5.22
C SER A 76 6.45 -5.09 -5.45
N ASP A 77 5.59 -4.44 -4.66
CA ASP A 77 4.14 -4.66 -4.65
C ASP A 77 3.40 -3.78 -5.68
N THR A 78 4.15 -3.00 -6.47
CA THR A 78 3.62 -2.05 -7.45
C THR A 78 2.62 -2.69 -8.41
N LYS A 79 2.88 -3.91 -8.88
CA LYS A 79 1.97 -4.62 -9.80
C LYS A 79 0.63 -4.92 -9.14
N THR A 80 0.63 -5.34 -7.88
CA THR A 80 -0.60 -5.57 -7.11
C THR A 80 -1.40 -4.28 -6.97
N HIS A 81 -0.73 -3.18 -6.62
CA HIS A 81 -1.37 -1.87 -6.48
C HIS A 81 -1.97 -1.39 -7.81
N ALA A 82 -1.22 -1.48 -8.91
CA ALA A 82 -1.68 -1.12 -10.24
C ALA A 82 -2.92 -1.92 -10.66
N VAL A 83 -2.92 -3.25 -10.47
CA VAL A 83 -4.08 -4.11 -10.76
C VAL A 83 -5.30 -3.71 -9.93
N LEU A 84 -5.12 -3.43 -8.64
CA LEU A 84 -6.21 -3.00 -7.76
C LEU A 84 -6.77 -1.65 -8.20
N TYR A 85 -5.92 -0.66 -8.46
CA TYR A 85 -6.37 0.64 -8.95
C TYR A 85 -7.09 0.50 -10.29
N LYS A 86 -6.56 -0.29 -11.23
CA LYS A 86 -7.15 -0.50 -12.55
C LYS A 86 -8.56 -1.11 -12.52
N ASN A 87 -8.84 -1.99 -11.56
CA ASN A 87 -10.09 -2.75 -11.51
C ASN A 87 -11.13 -2.22 -10.52
N TRP A 88 -10.72 -1.51 -9.46
CA TRP A 88 -11.64 -0.96 -8.46
C TRP A 88 -11.59 0.56 -8.49
N GLU A 89 -12.58 1.22 -9.11
CA GLU A 89 -12.57 2.67 -9.36
C GLU A 89 -12.64 3.52 -8.08
N ASN A 90 -13.23 2.97 -7.00
CA ASN A 90 -13.49 3.72 -5.76
C ASN A 90 -12.34 3.70 -4.75
N ILE A 91 -11.24 2.98 -5.01
CA ILE A 91 -10.10 2.98 -4.07
C ILE A 91 -9.17 4.17 -4.38
N GLY A 92 -8.87 4.96 -3.35
CA GLY A 92 -7.94 6.11 -3.42
C GLY A 92 -6.58 5.86 -2.77
N GLY A 93 -6.44 4.77 -2.02
CA GLY A 93 -5.19 4.41 -1.34
C GLY A 93 -5.13 2.92 -1.02
N ILE A 94 -3.92 2.38 -0.97
CA ILE A 94 -3.66 0.97 -0.64
C ILE A 94 -2.52 0.92 0.37
N VAL A 95 -2.73 0.16 1.44
CA VAL A 95 -1.78 -0.06 2.52
C VAL A 95 -1.44 -1.55 2.59
N HIS A 96 -0.17 -1.88 2.37
CA HIS A 96 0.38 -3.21 2.59
C HIS A 96 1.19 -3.22 3.89
N THR A 97 0.90 -4.17 4.79
CA THR A 97 1.56 -4.31 6.09
C THR A 97 2.05 -5.74 6.32
N HIS A 98 3.07 -5.86 7.16
CA HIS A 98 3.48 -7.13 7.77
C HIS A 98 3.09 -7.12 9.26
N SER A 99 1.86 -6.70 9.55
CA SER A 99 1.36 -6.62 10.92
C SER A 99 1.29 -8.02 11.56
N THR A 100 1.63 -8.12 12.85
CA THR A 100 1.85 -9.41 13.52
C THR A 100 0.66 -10.36 13.40
N TYR A 101 -0.55 -9.90 13.73
CA TYR A 101 -1.74 -10.75 13.71
C TYR A 101 -2.25 -11.02 12.29
N GLY A 102 -2.23 -10.01 11.40
CA GLY A 102 -2.62 -10.21 10.00
C GLY A 102 -1.72 -11.25 9.30
N THR A 103 -0.41 -11.16 9.55
CA THR A 103 0.57 -12.13 9.03
C THR A 103 0.36 -13.51 9.61
N ALA A 104 0.05 -13.64 10.91
CA ALA A 104 -0.21 -14.94 11.53
C ALA A 104 -1.41 -15.67 10.88
N TRP A 105 -2.51 -14.95 10.60
CA TRP A 105 -3.66 -15.52 9.87
C TRP A 105 -3.32 -15.91 8.43
N ALA A 106 -2.57 -15.07 7.72
CA ALA A 106 -2.13 -15.35 6.36
C ALA A 106 -1.23 -16.60 6.28
N GLN A 107 -0.27 -16.73 7.21
CA GLN A 107 0.63 -17.90 7.30
C GLN A 107 -0.11 -19.18 7.69
N ALA A 108 -1.21 -19.06 8.45
CA ALA A 108 -2.10 -20.17 8.73
C ALA A 108 -3.01 -20.54 7.55
N GLN A 109 -2.99 -19.78 6.45
CA GLN A 109 -3.86 -19.94 5.27
C GLN A 109 -5.35 -19.92 5.63
N ARG A 110 -5.74 -19.03 6.54
CA ARG A 110 -7.12 -18.96 7.06
C ARG A 110 -7.68 -17.55 6.90
N ALA A 111 -8.94 -17.48 6.50
CA ALA A 111 -9.71 -16.25 6.56
C ALA A 111 -9.81 -15.74 8.00
N ILE A 112 -9.88 -14.42 8.17
CA ILE A 112 -10.08 -13.79 9.47
C ILE A 112 -11.58 -13.67 9.72
N PRO A 113 -12.13 -14.38 10.72
CA PRO A 113 -13.56 -14.33 11.00
C PRO A 113 -13.98 -13.03 11.69
N ILE A 114 -15.21 -12.59 11.42
CA ILE A 114 -15.78 -11.38 12.04
C ILE A 114 -16.39 -11.73 13.41
N PHE A 115 -15.57 -11.67 14.47
CA PHE A 115 -15.99 -12.01 15.84
C PHE A 115 -16.32 -10.82 16.75
N GLY A 116 -16.07 -9.59 16.32
CA GLY A 116 -16.22 -8.40 17.16
C GLY A 116 -16.85 -7.23 16.43
N THR A 117 -17.43 -6.30 17.19
CA THR A 117 -18.11 -5.11 16.66
C THR A 117 -17.19 -4.25 15.80
N THR A 118 -15.92 -4.07 16.19
CA THR A 118 -14.94 -3.30 15.41
C THR A 118 -14.75 -3.83 13.98
N HIS A 119 -14.80 -5.15 13.79
CA HIS A 119 -14.77 -5.75 12.45
C HIS A 119 -16.10 -5.51 11.73
N GLY A 120 -17.22 -5.70 12.44
CA GLY A 120 -18.57 -5.49 11.91
C GLY A 120 -18.88 -4.06 11.47
N ASP A 121 -18.19 -3.06 12.03
CA ASP A 121 -18.29 -1.66 11.62
C ASP A 121 -17.68 -1.41 10.22
N HIS A 122 -16.78 -2.29 9.77
CA HIS A 122 -16.07 -2.15 8.50
C HIS A 122 -16.52 -3.16 7.44
N LEU A 123 -16.83 -4.40 7.83
CA LEU A 123 -17.11 -5.51 6.92
C LEU A 123 -18.17 -6.44 7.51
N THR A 124 -19.05 -6.97 6.66
CA THR A 124 -20.10 -7.94 7.04
C THR A 124 -19.74 -9.39 6.69
N VAL A 125 -18.53 -9.62 6.18
CA VAL A 125 -18.03 -10.92 5.74
C VAL A 125 -16.60 -11.13 6.24
N ASP A 126 -16.21 -12.39 6.43
CA ASP A 126 -14.84 -12.76 6.79
C ASP A 126 -13.83 -12.16 5.82
N ILE A 127 -12.66 -11.75 6.32
CA ILE A 127 -11.58 -11.23 5.49
C ILE A 127 -10.91 -12.44 4.82
N PRO A 128 -11.00 -12.59 3.49
CA PRO A 128 -10.48 -13.76 2.80
C PRO A 128 -8.94 -13.79 2.86
N CYS A 129 -8.38 -14.99 2.95
CA CYS A 129 -6.95 -15.21 2.78
C CYS A 129 -6.68 -15.66 1.34
N ALA A 130 -5.85 -14.91 0.62
CA ALA A 130 -5.39 -15.34 -0.70
C ALA A 130 -4.54 -16.64 -0.56
N PRO A 131 -4.65 -17.59 -1.51
CA PRO A 131 -3.78 -18.75 -1.53
C PRO A 131 -2.32 -18.33 -1.83
N PRO A 132 -1.32 -19.15 -1.46
CA PRO A 132 0.03 -18.96 -1.96
C PRO A 132 0.05 -18.95 -3.48
N MET A 133 0.94 -18.15 -4.06
CA MET A 133 1.22 -18.19 -5.49
C MET A 133 2.20 -19.33 -5.76
N ASP A 134 1.95 -20.10 -6.82
CA ASP A 134 2.85 -21.16 -7.32
C ASP A 134 4.11 -20.60 -7.99
#